data_AF-U1UPF2-F1
#
_entry.id   AF-U1UPF2-F1
#
_cell.length_a   1.000
_cell.length_b   1.000
_cell.length_c   1.000
_cell.angle_alpha   90.00
_cell.angle_beta   90.00
_cell.angle_gamma   90.00
#
_symmetry.space_group_name_H-M   'P 1'
#
loop_
_entity.id
_entity.type
_entity.pdbx_description
1 polymer ?
#
loop_
_entity_poly.entity_id
_entity_poly.type
_entity_poly.pdbx_seq_one_letter_code
_entity_poly.pdbx_strand_id
1 'polypeptide(L)'
;MLEEALASCDAVAAQLQRLDPLLEEVAGRLRRQPPQVAMTIARGSSDHAASYFAYLAMQHVGIPVASLPMSVVTLLQAPMKVSGQVAFGFSQSGQSPDLVNSLRLLRKRGALSISLVNAEDSPLEAACEFHVPLCAGPEQSVAATKSFIATLSASAQLIGHWNQETELLQACRALPDDLRAAAKQDWTVAIEALRDCQQLMVIGRGAGFAIAQEAALKLKETSAIQAEAFSSAEVRHGPMALIGDNYPLLVFAPRGAEQAGLLSLAADMRQRGARVLLAAPDDIAERDLTLSRAEHPTLDPILAIQSFYIMAAGLAVARGMDPDQPRHLSKVTRTH
;
A
#
# COMPACT_ATOMS: atom_id res chain seq x y z
N MET A 1 14.36 1.22 10.25
CA MET A 1 13.21 0.58 9.59
C MET A 1 12.32 -0.16 10.58
N LEU A 2 12.86 -1.06 11.41
CA LEU A 2 12.07 -1.85 12.35
C LEU A 2 11.31 -0.98 13.37
N GLU A 3 11.99 -0.03 14.01
CA GLU A 3 11.37 0.90 14.97
C GLU A 3 10.22 1.69 14.33
N GLU A 4 10.41 2.14 13.09
CA GLU A 4 9.38 2.87 12.35
C GLU A 4 8.21 1.98 11.96
N ALA A 5 8.45 0.73 11.56
CA ALA A 5 7.40 -0.23 11.30
C ALA A 5 6.57 -0.52 12.56
N LEU A 6 7.21 -0.64 13.72
CA LEU A 6 6.55 -0.83 15.02
C LEU A 6 5.72 0.41 15.43
N ALA A 7 6.19 1.61 15.08
CA ALA A 7 5.49 2.87 15.35
C ALA A 7 4.28 3.15 14.42
N SER A 8 3.95 2.25 13.49
CA SER A 8 2.80 2.43 12.60
C SER A 8 1.47 2.48 13.35
N CYS A 9 1.34 1.76 14.48
CA CYS A 9 0.14 1.82 15.31
C CYS A 9 -0.05 3.21 15.95
N ASP A 10 1.04 3.84 16.40
CA ASP A 10 1.01 5.18 16.98
C ASP A 10 0.68 6.25 15.92
N ALA A 11 1.21 6.09 14.70
CA ALA A 11 0.86 6.94 13.56
C ALA A 11 -0.66 6.89 13.26
N VAL A 12 -1.24 5.69 13.20
CA VAL A 12 -2.69 5.51 12.96
C VAL A 12 -3.51 6.04 14.14
N ALA A 13 -3.06 5.85 15.39
CA ALA A 13 -3.72 6.42 16.55
C ALA A 13 -3.74 7.97 16.50
N ALA A 14 -2.65 8.60 16.07
CA ALA A 14 -2.58 10.05 15.87
C ALA A 14 -3.52 10.52 14.75
N GLN A 15 -3.65 9.75 13.66
CA GLN A 15 -4.62 10.05 12.60
C GLN A 15 -6.05 10.08 13.12
N LEU A 16 -6.48 9.08 13.89
CA LEU A 16 -7.85 8.99 14.42
C LEU A 16 -8.23 10.20 15.29
N GLN A 17 -7.25 10.83 15.95
CA GLN A 17 -7.49 12.03 16.76
C GLN A 17 -7.59 13.31 15.93
N ARG A 18 -6.98 13.36 14.74
CA ARG A 18 -6.79 14.58 13.94
C ARG A 18 -7.62 14.63 12.67
N LEU A 19 -7.93 13.49 12.06
CA LEU A 19 -8.43 13.43 10.69
C LEU A 19 -9.95 13.42 10.55
N ASP A 20 -10.71 12.95 11.55
CA ASP A 20 -12.16 12.70 11.40
C ASP A 20 -12.95 13.92 10.88
N PRO A 21 -12.83 15.15 11.45
CA PRO A 21 -13.56 16.31 10.92
C PRO A 21 -13.14 16.69 9.49
N LEU A 22 -11.85 16.58 9.18
CA LEU A 22 -11.30 16.92 7.88
C LEU A 22 -11.71 15.90 6.80
N LEU A 23 -11.67 14.61 7.12
CA LEU A 23 -12.11 13.56 6.20
C LEU A 23 -13.61 13.64 5.95
N GLU A 24 -14.41 13.97 6.96
CA GLU A 24 -15.84 14.23 6.76
C GLU A 24 -16.09 15.46 5.87
N GLU A 25 -15.29 16.52 6.00
CA GLU A 25 -15.37 17.69 5.11
C GLU A 25 -15.04 17.33 3.66
N VAL A 26 -13.91 16.65 3.43
CA VAL A 26 -13.46 16.19 2.11
C VAL A 26 -14.50 15.24 1.50
N ALA A 27 -14.97 14.26 2.27
CA ALA A 27 -16.01 13.34 1.83
C ALA A 27 -17.31 14.08 1.51
N GLY A 28 -17.71 15.06 2.32
CA GLY A 28 -18.87 15.92 2.07
C GLY A 28 -18.72 16.73 0.77
N ARG A 29 -17.52 17.23 0.47
CA ARG A 29 -17.19 17.90 -0.80
C ARG A 29 -17.35 16.95 -1.99
N LEU A 30 -16.90 15.70 -1.87
CA LEU A 30 -17.02 14.66 -2.88
C LEU A 30 -18.47 14.23 -3.10
N ARG A 31 -19.26 14.09 -2.02
CA ARG A 31 -20.70 13.76 -2.13
C ARG A 31 -21.52 14.89 -2.75
N ARG A 32 -21.20 16.15 -2.45
CA ARG A 32 -21.92 17.33 -3.01
C ARG A 32 -21.66 17.53 -4.50
N GLN A 33 -20.49 17.15 -5.00
CA GLN A 33 -20.17 17.18 -6.43
C GLN A 33 -19.49 15.85 -6.80
N PRO A 34 -20.29 14.79 -7.01
CA PRO A 34 -19.76 13.45 -7.23
C PRO A 34 -18.92 13.42 -8.51
N PRO A 35 -17.63 13.03 -8.43
CA PRO A 35 -16.82 12.81 -9.61
C PRO A 35 -17.30 11.55 -10.34
N GLN A 36 -17.07 11.50 -11.66
CA GLN A 36 -17.31 10.30 -12.46
C GLN A 36 -16.08 9.40 -12.53
N VAL A 37 -14.90 9.99 -12.36
CA VAL A 37 -13.62 9.28 -12.30
C VAL A 37 -12.73 9.92 -11.23
N ALA A 38 -12.02 9.07 -10.49
CA ALA A 38 -10.91 9.49 -9.65
C ALA A 38 -9.59 9.24 -10.38
N MET A 39 -8.61 10.09 -10.13
CA MET A 39 -7.26 9.96 -10.66
C MET A 39 -6.30 9.86 -9.49
N THR A 40 -5.30 8.98 -9.57
CA THR A 40 -4.23 8.89 -8.58
C THR A 40 -2.88 9.25 -9.19
N ILE A 41 -2.05 9.96 -8.42
CA ILE A 41 -0.72 10.38 -8.85
C ILE A 41 0.24 10.14 -7.68
N ALA A 42 1.20 9.25 -7.88
CA ALA A 42 2.16 8.86 -6.84
C ALA A 42 3.41 8.22 -7.47
N ARG A 43 4.38 7.83 -6.64
CA ARG A 43 5.57 7.06 -7.03
C ARG A 43 5.94 6.06 -5.93
N GLY A 44 6.55 4.94 -6.32
CA GLY A 44 7.10 3.95 -5.39
C GLY A 44 6.04 3.41 -4.42
N SER A 45 6.38 3.29 -3.14
CA SER A 45 5.45 2.83 -2.10
C SER A 45 4.15 3.65 -2.05
N SER A 46 4.18 4.97 -2.31
CA SER A 46 2.96 5.77 -2.37
C SER A 46 2.05 5.38 -3.55
N ASP A 47 2.60 4.83 -4.64
CA ASP A 47 1.82 4.35 -5.79
C ASP A 47 1.19 2.98 -5.55
N HIS A 48 1.85 2.13 -4.75
CA HIS A 48 1.21 0.93 -4.22
C HIS A 48 0.06 1.29 -3.27
N ALA A 49 0.23 2.32 -2.42
CA ALA A 49 -0.85 2.81 -1.57
C ALA A 49 -2.00 3.43 -2.39
N ALA A 50 -1.67 4.13 -3.47
CA ALA A 50 -2.66 4.62 -4.43
C ALA A 50 -3.45 3.48 -5.10
N SER A 51 -2.80 2.34 -5.39
CA SER A 51 -3.46 1.14 -5.89
C SER A 51 -4.45 0.53 -4.89
N TYR A 52 -4.10 0.53 -3.59
CA TYR A 52 -5.02 0.13 -2.52
C TYR A 52 -6.24 1.06 -2.46
N PHE A 53 -6.00 2.39 -2.42
CA PHE A 53 -7.08 3.38 -2.46
C PHE A 53 -7.97 3.19 -3.70
N ALA A 54 -7.37 2.99 -4.87
CA ALA A 54 -8.09 2.79 -6.13
C ALA A 54 -9.04 1.58 -6.05
N TYR A 55 -8.56 0.45 -5.50
CA TYR A 55 -9.39 -0.73 -5.31
C TYR A 55 -10.56 -0.45 -4.37
N LEU A 56 -10.32 0.23 -3.24
CA LEU A 56 -11.39 0.55 -2.30
C LEU A 56 -12.41 1.53 -2.88
N ALA A 57 -11.96 2.59 -3.56
CA ALA A 57 -12.86 3.53 -4.22
C ALA A 57 -13.74 2.85 -5.27
N MET A 58 -13.19 1.93 -6.07
CA MET A 58 -13.97 1.14 -7.03
C MET A 58 -14.95 0.18 -6.33
N GLN A 59 -14.52 -0.49 -5.27
CA GLN A 59 -15.33 -1.50 -4.58
C GLN A 59 -16.46 -0.89 -3.74
N HIS A 60 -16.17 0.17 -3.00
CA HIS A 60 -17.07 0.74 -2.00
C HIS A 60 -17.87 1.92 -2.57
N VAL A 61 -17.21 2.85 -3.26
CA VAL A 61 -17.86 4.07 -3.81
C VAL A 61 -18.40 3.82 -5.22
N GLY A 62 -17.84 2.88 -5.97
CA GLY A 62 -18.32 2.51 -7.30
C GLY A 62 -17.85 3.41 -8.44
N ILE A 63 -16.76 4.17 -8.24
CA ILE A 63 -16.19 5.03 -9.29
C ILE A 63 -14.91 4.43 -9.88
N PRO A 64 -14.70 4.51 -11.20
CA PRO A 64 -13.41 4.17 -11.82
C PRO A 64 -12.28 5.02 -11.26
N VAL A 65 -11.11 4.41 -11.11
CA VAL A 65 -9.89 5.10 -10.67
C VAL A 65 -8.77 4.84 -11.68
N ALA A 66 -8.18 5.92 -12.20
CA ALA A 66 -7.07 5.85 -13.14
C ALA A 66 -5.76 6.32 -12.48
N SER A 67 -4.72 5.48 -12.50
CA SER A 67 -3.36 5.96 -12.21
C SER A 67 -2.87 6.81 -13.38
N LEU A 68 -2.45 8.04 -13.10
CA LEU A 68 -1.99 8.98 -14.12
C LEU A 68 -0.48 9.02 -14.22
N PRO A 69 0.10 8.69 -15.40
CA PRO A 69 1.50 8.97 -15.66
C PRO A 69 1.75 10.48 -15.66
N MET A 70 2.54 10.96 -14.70
CA MET A 70 2.84 12.39 -14.54
C MET A 70 3.44 13.02 -15.80
N SER A 71 4.18 12.25 -16.62
CA SER A 71 4.79 12.71 -17.87
C SER A 71 3.76 13.24 -18.86
N VAL A 72 2.55 12.66 -18.90
CA VAL A 72 1.47 13.12 -19.76
C VAL A 72 1.01 14.52 -19.37
N VAL A 73 1.10 14.86 -18.08
CA VAL A 73 0.68 16.15 -17.53
C VAL A 73 1.79 17.20 -17.61
N THR A 74 3.00 16.82 -17.23
CA THR A 74 4.12 17.75 -17.01
C THR A 74 4.99 17.93 -18.24
N LEU A 75 5.34 16.84 -18.92
CA LEU A 75 6.21 16.86 -20.11
C LEU A 75 5.39 17.15 -21.38
N LEU A 76 4.30 16.41 -21.58
CA LEU A 76 3.48 16.52 -22.80
C LEU A 76 2.40 17.59 -22.70
N GLN A 77 2.10 18.06 -21.49
CA GLN A 77 1.04 19.03 -21.22
C GLN A 77 -0.31 18.67 -21.85
N ALA A 78 -0.61 17.37 -21.95
CA ALA A 78 -1.75 16.86 -22.71
C ALA A 78 -3.07 17.55 -22.28
N PRO A 79 -4.00 17.85 -23.21
CA PRO A 79 -5.21 18.62 -22.94
C PRO A 79 -6.30 17.80 -22.25
N MET A 80 -5.99 17.28 -21.06
CA MET A 80 -6.89 16.41 -20.30
C MET A 80 -8.13 17.16 -19.81
N LYS A 81 -9.31 16.56 -20.05
CA LYS A 81 -10.61 17.07 -19.63
C LYS A 81 -10.94 16.52 -18.24
N VAL A 82 -10.53 17.24 -17.21
CA VAL A 82 -10.62 16.79 -15.80
C VAL A 82 -11.54 17.66 -14.95
N SER A 83 -12.24 18.62 -15.56
CA SER A 83 -13.17 19.49 -14.86
C SER A 83 -14.26 18.67 -14.16
N GLY A 84 -14.47 18.95 -12.87
CA GLY A 84 -15.43 18.23 -12.03
C GLY A 84 -15.00 16.80 -11.64
N GLN A 85 -13.80 16.37 -12.00
CA GLN A 85 -13.22 15.09 -11.56
C GLN A 85 -12.32 15.30 -10.35
N VAL A 86 -11.94 14.23 -9.67
CA VAL A 86 -11.05 14.29 -8.49
C VAL A 86 -9.68 13.71 -8.81
N ALA A 87 -8.62 14.37 -8.34
CA ALA A 87 -7.24 13.92 -8.40
C ALA A 87 -6.64 13.82 -6.99
N PHE A 88 -6.16 12.62 -6.65
CA PHE A 88 -5.50 12.31 -5.39
C PHE A 88 -3.99 12.20 -5.60
N GLY A 89 -3.21 12.95 -4.82
CA GLY A 89 -1.77 12.83 -4.75
C GLY A 89 -1.33 12.17 -3.46
N PHE A 90 -0.50 11.13 -3.55
CA PHE A 90 0.03 10.43 -2.38
C PHE A 90 1.53 10.63 -2.30
N SER A 91 2.03 11.08 -1.15
CA SER A 91 3.47 11.31 -0.99
C SER A 91 3.92 11.26 0.47
N GLN A 92 5.08 10.68 0.74
CA GLN A 92 5.71 10.84 2.04
C GLN A 92 6.23 12.28 2.22
N SER A 93 6.99 12.80 1.25
CA SER A 93 7.71 14.08 1.40
C SER A 93 6.98 15.29 0.83
N GLY A 94 6.08 15.10 -0.14
CA GLY A 94 5.43 16.20 -0.85
C GLY A 94 6.38 17.09 -1.68
N GLN A 95 7.61 16.65 -1.92
CA GLN A 95 8.66 17.47 -2.55
C GLN A 95 8.84 17.23 -4.06
N SER A 96 8.30 16.14 -4.61
CA SER A 96 8.54 15.77 -6.02
C SER A 96 7.95 16.83 -6.98
N PRO A 97 8.77 17.54 -7.78
CA PRO A 97 8.27 18.58 -8.67
C PRO A 97 7.24 18.08 -9.67
N ASP A 98 7.44 16.87 -10.22
CA ASP A 98 6.48 16.26 -11.16
C ASP A 98 5.11 16.02 -10.53
N LEU A 99 5.08 15.52 -9.29
CA LEU A 99 3.84 15.27 -8.56
C LEU A 99 3.12 16.60 -8.25
N VAL A 100 3.86 17.54 -7.68
CA VAL A 100 3.37 18.87 -7.30
C VAL A 100 2.82 19.61 -8.51
N ASN A 101 3.57 19.61 -9.63
CA ASN A 101 3.16 20.27 -10.86
C ASN A 101 1.96 19.57 -11.51
N SER A 102 1.89 18.24 -11.47
CA SER A 102 0.76 17.50 -12.01
C SER A 102 -0.54 17.87 -11.31
N LEU A 103 -0.58 17.85 -9.98
CA LEU A 103 -1.78 18.25 -9.23
C LEU A 103 -2.12 19.73 -9.40
N ARG A 104 -1.12 20.61 -9.40
CA ARG A 104 -1.34 22.04 -9.65
C ARG A 104 -1.97 22.28 -11.03
N LEU A 105 -1.51 21.59 -12.07
CA LEU A 105 -2.04 21.72 -13.43
C LEU A 105 -3.45 21.11 -13.55
N LEU A 106 -3.71 19.97 -12.93
CA LEU A 106 -5.04 19.36 -12.89
C LEU A 106 -6.05 20.26 -12.17
N ARG A 107 -5.66 20.85 -11.05
CA ARG A 107 -6.47 21.85 -10.33
C ARG A 107 -6.80 23.06 -11.20
N LYS A 108 -5.79 23.62 -11.89
CA LYS A 108 -6.00 24.73 -12.85
C LYS A 108 -6.97 24.37 -13.99
N ARG A 109 -7.13 23.08 -14.29
CA ARG A 109 -8.05 22.54 -15.31
C ARG A 109 -9.43 22.14 -14.74
N GLY A 110 -9.69 22.45 -13.47
CA GLY A 110 -10.99 22.24 -12.83
C GLY A 110 -11.15 20.91 -12.09
N ALA A 111 -10.08 20.14 -11.90
CA ALA A 111 -10.13 18.97 -11.03
C ALA A 111 -10.11 19.38 -9.55
N LEU A 112 -10.90 18.70 -8.72
CA LEU A 112 -10.74 18.74 -7.28
C LEU A 112 -9.42 18.03 -6.93
N SER A 113 -8.50 18.74 -6.28
CA SER A 113 -7.17 18.20 -5.94
C SER A 113 -7.06 17.95 -4.44
N ILE A 114 -6.74 16.71 -4.08
CA ILE A 114 -6.63 16.26 -2.70
C ILE A 114 -5.26 15.62 -2.53
N SER A 115 -4.51 16.00 -1.50
CA SER A 115 -3.24 15.36 -1.16
C SER A 115 -3.35 14.56 0.13
N LEU A 116 -2.73 13.39 0.15
CA LEU A 116 -2.38 12.64 1.35
C LEU A 116 -0.87 12.71 1.50
N VAL A 117 -0.37 13.52 2.42
CA VAL A 117 1.07 13.75 2.60
C VAL A 117 1.50 13.77 4.06
N ASN A 118 2.69 13.25 4.33
CA ASN A 118 3.21 13.17 5.70
C ASN A 118 3.99 14.42 6.13
N ALA A 119 4.79 14.98 5.22
CA ALA A 119 5.55 16.19 5.50
C ALA A 119 4.61 17.41 5.52
N GLU A 120 4.53 18.06 6.69
CA GLU A 120 3.81 19.31 6.89
C GLU A 120 4.47 20.46 6.10
N ASP A 121 3.68 21.43 5.66
CA ASP A 121 4.10 22.62 4.91
C ASP A 121 4.81 22.29 3.58
N SER A 122 4.52 21.13 2.99
CA SER A 122 5.17 20.70 1.75
C SER A 122 4.61 21.44 0.51
N PRO A 123 5.40 21.57 -0.58
CA PRO A 123 4.92 22.16 -1.83
C PRO A 123 3.66 21.48 -2.40
N LEU A 124 3.44 20.21 -2.07
CA LEU A 124 2.26 19.46 -2.48
C LEU A 124 0.99 19.95 -1.78
N GLU A 125 1.06 20.31 -0.50
CA GLU A 125 -0.08 20.87 0.25
C GLU A 125 -0.58 22.14 -0.44
N ALA A 126 0.33 23.06 -0.73
CA ALA A 126 0.03 24.33 -1.40
C ALA A 126 -0.50 24.14 -2.85
N ALA A 127 -0.22 23.00 -3.49
CA ALA A 127 -0.73 22.71 -4.83
C ALA A 127 -2.19 22.24 -4.83
N CYS A 128 -2.70 21.73 -3.71
CA CYS A 128 -4.00 21.06 -3.62
C CYS A 128 -5.09 21.94 -3.00
N GLU A 129 -6.36 21.59 -3.26
CA GLU A 129 -7.51 22.21 -2.59
C GLU A 129 -7.69 21.67 -1.17
N PHE A 130 -7.54 20.35 -1.00
CA PHE A 130 -7.52 19.70 0.31
C PHE A 130 -6.18 19.02 0.58
N HIS A 131 -5.80 19.03 1.84
CA HIS A 131 -4.62 18.37 2.36
C HIS A 131 -5.02 17.49 3.54
N VAL A 132 -4.70 16.20 3.46
CA VAL A 132 -4.91 15.19 4.50
C VAL A 132 -3.54 14.80 5.07
N PRO A 133 -3.18 15.25 6.28
CA PRO A 133 -1.89 14.93 6.88
C PRO A 133 -1.83 13.45 7.28
N LEU A 134 -0.79 12.73 6.86
CA LEU A 134 -0.65 11.31 7.19
C LEU A 134 -0.30 11.07 8.67
N CYS A 135 0.17 12.08 9.41
CA CYS A 135 0.47 11.97 10.84
C CYS A 135 1.44 10.83 11.21
N ALA A 136 2.27 10.35 10.27
CA ALA A 136 3.25 9.30 10.54
C ALA A 136 4.50 9.81 11.28
N GLY A 137 4.62 11.14 11.43
CA GLY A 137 5.79 11.79 12.01
C GLY A 137 7.05 11.59 11.15
N PRO A 138 8.24 11.95 11.67
CA PRO A 138 9.49 11.77 10.93
C PRO A 138 9.75 10.29 10.68
N GLU A 139 9.96 9.92 9.42
CA GLU A 139 10.38 8.57 9.01
C GLU A 139 11.79 8.73 8.47
N GLN A 140 12.82 8.19 9.13
CA GLN A 140 14.24 8.32 8.82
C GLN A 140 14.75 7.25 7.85
N SER A 141 14.30 6.01 8.00
CA SER A 141 14.61 4.89 7.10
C SER A 141 14.35 5.29 5.65
N VAL A 142 15.23 4.86 4.73
CA VAL A 142 14.96 5.01 3.30
C VAL A 142 13.79 4.12 2.87
N ALA A 143 13.73 2.90 3.42
CA ALA A 143 12.59 2.02 3.22
C ALA A 143 11.40 2.52 4.06
N ALA A 144 10.42 3.12 3.38
CA ALA A 144 9.18 3.59 3.99
C ALA A 144 8.36 2.42 4.59
N THR A 145 7.76 2.63 5.76
CA THR A 145 6.93 1.63 6.45
C THR A 145 5.66 2.27 7.03
N LYS A 146 5.80 3.08 8.08
CA LYS A 146 4.66 3.74 8.74
C LYS A 146 3.95 4.75 7.85
N SER A 147 4.66 5.44 6.95
CA SER A 147 4.01 6.36 6.01
C SER A 147 3.14 5.61 4.99
N PHE A 148 3.52 4.40 4.60
CA PHE A 148 2.69 3.52 3.76
C PHE A 148 1.42 3.10 4.51
N ILE A 149 1.55 2.53 5.72
CA ILE A 149 0.40 2.11 6.54
C ILE A 149 -0.52 3.29 6.86
N ALA A 150 0.03 4.45 7.22
CA ALA A 150 -0.72 5.68 7.44
C ALA A 150 -1.50 6.10 6.19
N THR A 151 -0.93 5.93 4.99
CA THR A 151 -1.64 6.21 3.73
C THR A 151 -2.80 5.25 3.50
N LEU A 152 -2.62 3.95 3.78
CA LEU A 152 -3.69 2.97 3.67
C LEU A 152 -4.83 3.26 4.66
N SER A 153 -4.49 3.58 5.90
CA SER A 153 -5.48 3.89 6.94
C SER A 153 -6.26 5.16 6.61
N ALA A 154 -5.60 6.26 6.24
CA ALA A 154 -6.27 7.49 5.84
C ALA A 154 -7.15 7.28 4.59
N SER A 155 -6.73 6.41 3.66
CA SER A 155 -7.53 6.03 2.50
C SER A 155 -8.80 5.27 2.92
N ALA A 156 -8.69 4.27 3.80
CA ALA A 156 -9.85 3.52 4.29
C ALA A 156 -10.83 4.40 5.08
N GLN A 157 -10.32 5.30 5.93
CA GLN A 157 -11.15 6.28 6.65
C GLN A 157 -11.87 7.22 5.66
N LEU A 158 -11.16 7.77 4.67
CA LEU A 158 -11.77 8.61 3.64
C LEU A 158 -12.88 7.88 2.88
N ILE A 159 -12.67 6.61 2.49
CA ILE A 159 -13.69 5.79 1.83
C ILE A 159 -14.88 5.55 2.76
N GLY A 160 -14.64 5.26 4.04
CA GLY A 160 -15.68 5.11 5.06
C GLY A 160 -16.55 6.36 5.18
N HIS A 161 -15.96 7.55 5.22
CA HIS A 161 -16.70 8.81 5.21
C HIS A 161 -17.40 9.05 3.87
N TRP A 162 -16.73 8.82 2.74
CA TRP A 162 -17.27 9.06 1.40
C TRP A 162 -18.51 8.21 1.14
N ASN A 163 -18.46 6.92 1.45
CA ASN A 163 -19.59 6.00 1.28
C ASN A 163 -20.51 5.91 2.50
N GLN A 164 -20.21 6.64 3.58
CA GLN A 164 -20.93 6.62 4.85
C GLN A 164 -21.01 5.21 5.49
N GLU A 165 -19.96 4.41 5.33
CA GLU A 165 -19.85 3.06 5.85
C GLU A 165 -19.43 3.04 7.32
N THR A 166 -20.42 2.98 8.20
CA THR A 166 -20.20 3.04 9.65
C THR A 166 -19.37 1.85 10.17
N GLU A 167 -19.56 0.66 9.62
CA GLU A 167 -18.81 -0.54 10.01
C GLU A 167 -17.32 -0.42 9.70
N LEU A 168 -16.97 0.11 8.51
CA LEU A 168 -15.57 0.36 8.13
C LEU A 168 -14.94 1.44 9.02
N LEU A 169 -15.67 2.53 9.31
CA LEU A 169 -15.19 3.59 10.19
C LEU A 169 -14.99 3.08 11.63
N GLN A 170 -15.88 2.23 12.13
CA GLN A 170 -15.72 1.60 13.44
C GLN A 170 -14.48 0.70 13.47
N ALA A 171 -14.29 -0.15 12.46
CA ALA A 171 -13.11 -0.99 12.37
C ALA A 171 -11.80 -0.19 12.27
N CYS A 172 -11.82 0.98 11.60
CA CYS A 172 -10.65 1.88 11.59
C CYS A 172 -10.24 2.36 12.98
N ARG A 173 -11.18 2.44 13.95
CA ARG A 173 -10.87 2.83 15.34
C ARG A 173 -10.12 1.73 16.11
N ALA A 174 -10.36 0.46 15.78
CA ALA A 174 -9.65 -0.69 16.36
C ALA A 174 -8.26 -0.92 15.72
N LEU A 175 -8.04 -0.36 14.53
CA LEU A 175 -6.83 -0.61 13.72
C LEU A 175 -5.48 -0.39 14.44
N PRO A 176 -5.30 0.60 15.35
CA PRO A 176 -4.05 0.72 16.11
C PRO A 176 -3.71 -0.52 16.95
N ASP A 177 -4.70 -1.11 17.61
CA ASP A 177 -4.50 -2.31 18.43
C ASP A 177 -4.30 -3.56 17.56
N ASP A 178 -5.04 -3.65 16.46
CA ASP A 178 -4.88 -4.71 15.46
C ASP A 178 -3.46 -4.68 14.83
N LEU A 179 -2.93 -3.48 14.52
CA LEU A 179 -1.56 -3.30 14.05
C LEU A 179 -0.54 -3.77 15.09
N ARG A 180 -0.78 -3.45 16.38
CA ARG A 180 0.09 -3.91 17.47
C ARG A 180 0.06 -5.44 17.61
N ALA A 181 -1.06 -6.09 17.32
CA ALA A 181 -1.17 -7.55 17.28
C ALA A 181 -0.50 -8.15 16.03
N ALA A 182 -0.67 -7.52 14.86
CA ALA A 182 -0.05 -7.93 13.61
C ALA A 182 1.49 -7.85 13.66
N ALA A 183 2.04 -6.84 14.34
CA ALA A 183 3.48 -6.69 14.55
C ALA A 183 4.10 -7.79 15.43
N LYS A 184 3.28 -8.56 16.15
CA LYS A 184 3.72 -9.67 17.01
C LYS A 184 3.59 -11.04 16.35
N GLN A 185 3.08 -11.12 15.12
CA GLN A 185 3.01 -12.38 14.39
C GLN A 185 4.42 -12.89 14.11
N ASP A 186 4.68 -14.15 14.44
CA ASP A 186 5.99 -14.77 14.20
C ASP A 186 6.09 -15.27 12.76
N TRP A 187 6.93 -14.58 11.98
CA TRP A 187 7.22 -14.89 10.59
C TRP A 187 8.68 -15.36 10.41
N THR A 188 9.33 -15.86 11.47
CA THR A 188 10.74 -16.30 11.44
C THR A 188 10.98 -17.39 10.40
N VAL A 189 10.00 -18.29 10.17
CA VAL A 189 10.07 -19.33 9.12
C VAL A 189 10.28 -18.74 7.72
N ALA A 190 9.73 -17.55 7.44
CA ALA A 190 9.96 -16.86 6.17
C ALA A 190 11.39 -16.31 6.07
N ILE A 191 12.00 -15.88 7.17
CA ILE A 191 13.40 -15.42 7.18
C ILE A 191 14.32 -16.57 6.81
N GLU A 192 14.13 -17.74 7.44
CA GLU A 192 14.94 -18.93 7.16
C GLU A 192 14.78 -19.40 5.73
N ALA A 193 13.54 -19.44 5.24
CA ALA A 193 13.26 -19.77 3.85
C ALA A 193 13.96 -18.77 2.91
N LEU A 194 13.75 -17.47 3.08
CA LEU A 194 14.15 -16.46 2.09
C LEU A 194 15.62 -16.03 2.18
N ARG A 195 16.34 -16.42 3.24
CA ARG A 195 17.72 -15.97 3.52
C ARG A 195 18.67 -16.13 2.35
N ASP A 196 18.59 -17.24 1.62
CA ASP A 196 19.54 -17.54 0.53
C ASP A 196 18.93 -17.33 -0.87
N CYS A 197 17.70 -16.83 -0.94
CA CYS A 197 17.02 -16.60 -2.22
C CYS A 197 17.62 -15.40 -2.97
N GLN A 198 17.68 -15.51 -4.30
CA GLN A 198 18.06 -14.42 -5.19
C GLN A 198 16.85 -13.80 -5.90
N GLN A 199 15.80 -14.59 -6.08
CA GLN A 199 14.56 -14.22 -6.76
C GLN A 199 13.36 -14.73 -5.97
N LEU A 200 12.21 -14.05 -6.10
CA LEU A 200 10.96 -14.38 -5.43
C LEU A 200 9.76 -13.85 -6.22
N MET A 201 8.68 -14.62 -6.30
CA MET A 201 7.37 -14.06 -6.68
C MET A 201 6.54 -13.76 -5.44
N VAL A 202 6.00 -12.55 -5.38
CA VAL A 202 5.07 -12.11 -4.34
C VAL A 202 3.68 -12.01 -4.95
N ILE A 203 2.72 -12.77 -4.42
CA ILE A 203 1.40 -12.92 -5.02
C ILE A 203 0.34 -12.28 -4.13
N GLY A 204 -0.55 -11.52 -4.75
CA GLY A 204 -1.74 -10.97 -4.12
C GLY A 204 -2.91 -10.88 -5.10
N ARG A 205 -4.07 -10.45 -4.62
CA ARG A 205 -5.27 -10.23 -5.44
C ARG A 205 -6.13 -9.14 -4.78
N GLY A 206 -6.89 -8.42 -5.60
CA GLY A 206 -7.71 -7.29 -5.12
C GLY A 206 -6.87 -6.25 -4.39
N ALA A 207 -7.36 -5.73 -3.27
CA ALA A 207 -6.60 -4.84 -2.37
C ALA A 207 -5.27 -5.46 -1.89
N GLY A 208 -5.21 -6.78 -1.75
CA GLY A 208 -3.99 -7.51 -1.38
C GLY A 208 -2.90 -7.47 -2.46
N PHE A 209 -3.22 -7.12 -3.71
CA PHE A 209 -2.20 -6.96 -4.74
C PHE A 209 -1.32 -5.73 -4.49
N ALA A 210 -1.88 -4.63 -3.95
CA ALA A 210 -1.09 -3.48 -3.51
C ALA A 210 -0.05 -3.87 -2.45
N ILE A 211 -0.41 -4.79 -1.56
CA ILE A 211 0.49 -5.33 -0.53
C ILE A 211 1.60 -6.18 -1.15
N ALA A 212 1.27 -7.02 -2.12
CA ALA A 212 2.26 -7.80 -2.85
C ALA A 212 3.28 -6.90 -3.58
N GLN A 213 2.81 -5.82 -4.21
CA GLN A 213 3.66 -4.82 -4.86
C GLN A 213 4.61 -4.15 -3.86
N GLU A 214 4.09 -3.73 -2.71
CA GLU A 214 4.90 -3.12 -1.67
C GLU A 214 5.93 -4.09 -1.07
N ALA A 215 5.51 -5.32 -0.76
CA ALA A 215 6.39 -6.34 -0.23
C ALA A 215 7.52 -6.67 -1.21
N ALA A 216 7.21 -6.83 -2.51
CA ALA A 216 8.22 -7.03 -3.53
C ALA A 216 9.19 -5.84 -3.62
N LEU A 217 8.71 -4.61 -3.52
CA LEU A 217 9.57 -3.43 -3.49
C LEU A 217 10.50 -3.44 -2.27
N LYS A 218 9.98 -3.65 -1.07
CA LYS A 218 10.82 -3.71 0.14
C LYS A 218 11.87 -4.80 0.07
N LEU A 219 11.56 -5.98 -0.45
CA LEU A 219 12.54 -7.06 -0.59
C LEU A 219 13.68 -6.70 -1.56
N LYS A 220 13.39 -5.93 -2.62
CA LYS A 220 14.42 -5.37 -3.49
C LYS A 220 15.28 -4.33 -2.76
N GLU A 221 14.65 -3.43 -2.02
CA GLU A 221 15.33 -2.34 -1.32
C GLU A 221 16.20 -2.84 -0.15
N THR A 222 15.64 -3.66 0.75
CA THR A 222 16.28 -3.98 2.03
C THR A 222 17.09 -5.27 2.02
N SER A 223 16.73 -6.21 1.13
CA SER A 223 17.29 -7.57 1.11
C SER A 223 18.00 -7.93 -0.21
N ALA A 224 17.97 -7.02 -1.20
CA ALA A 224 18.50 -7.20 -2.55
C ALA A 224 18.04 -8.52 -3.19
N ILE A 225 16.79 -8.92 -2.96
CA ILE A 225 16.14 -10.04 -3.64
C ILE A 225 15.42 -9.48 -4.87
N GLN A 226 15.61 -10.10 -6.04
CA GLN A 226 14.80 -9.81 -7.22
C GLN A 226 13.37 -10.31 -7.00
N ALA A 227 12.58 -9.50 -6.30
CA ALA A 227 11.19 -9.78 -6.00
C ALA A 227 10.26 -9.10 -7.01
N GLU A 228 9.35 -9.89 -7.56
CA GLU A 228 8.36 -9.45 -8.53
C GLU A 228 6.95 -9.73 -8.01
N ALA A 229 6.08 -8.72 -8.08
CA ALA A 229 4.71 -8.83 -7.62
C ALA A 229 3.78 -9.23 -8.78
N PHE A 230 2.96 -10.25 -8.57
CA PHE A 230 1.94 -10.67 -9.54
C PHE A 230 0.55 -10.76 -8.92
N SER A 231 -0.45 -10.37 -9.71
CA SER A 231 -1.84 -10.69 -9.39
C SER A 231 -2.03 -12.19 -9.58
N SER A 232 -2.72 -12.85 -8.65
CA SER A 232 -2.91 -14.31 -8.72
C SER A 232 -3.56 -14.79 -10.01
N ALA A 233 -4.42 -13.98 -10.66
CA ALA A 233 -4.99 -14.36 -11.95
C ALA A 233 -4.02 -14.24 -13.13
N GLU A 234 -2.99 -13.40 -13.01
CA GLU A 234 -2.01 -13.19 -14.09
C GLU A 234 -0.87 -14.21 -14.05
N VAL A 235 -0.68 -14.92 -12.94
CA VAL A 235 0.41 -15.91 -12.79
C VAL A 235 0.36 -16.95 -13.91
N ARG A 236 -0.83 -17.40 -14.29
CA ARG A 236 -1.01 -18.40 -15.36
C ARG A 236 -0.77 -17.86 -16.78
N HIS A 237 -0.69 -16.54 -16.94
CA HIS A 237 -0.56 -15.87 -18.25
C HIS A 237 0.89 -15.53 -18.63
N GLY A 238 1.88 -16.23 -18.04
CA GLY A 238 3.30 -16.07 -18.36
C GLY A 238 4.22 -16.39 -17.19
N PRO A 239 4.04 -15.75 -16.01
CA PRO A 239 4.93 -15.92 -14.86
C PRO A 239 5.12 -17.37 -14.41
N MET A 240 4.08 -18.21 -14.56
CA MET A 240 4.14 -19.64 -14.24
C MET A 240 5.25 -20.41 -14.96
N ALA A 241 5.77 -19.91 -16.09
CA ALA A 241 6.91 -20.52 -16.79
C ALA A 241 8.22 -20.46 -15.99
N LEU A 242 8.34 -19.54 -15.04
CA LEU A 242 9.51 -19.41 -14.16
C LEU A 242 9.40 -20.28 -12.91
N ILE A 243 8.19 -20.76 -12.58
CA ILE A 243 7.93 -21.52 -11.37
C ILE A 243 8.29 -22.99 -11.61
N GLY A 244 9.48 -23.36 -11.13
CA GLY A 244 9.94 -24.74 -11.07
C GLY A 244 10.19 -25.21 -9.63
N ASP A 245 10.91 -26.32 -9.51
CA ASP A 245 11.28 -26.92 -8.22
C ASP A 245 11.99 -25.91 -7.31
N ASN A 246 11.54 -25.83 -6.06
CA ASN A 246 12.03 -24.91 -5.03
C ASN A 246 11.94 -23.42 -5.36
N TYR A 247 11.28 -23.01 -6.45
CA TYR A 247 11.08 -21.58 -6.73
C TYR A 247 10.28 -20.95 -5.58
N PRO A 248 10.77 -19.90 -4.92
CA PRO A 248 10.10 -19.35 -3.75
C PRO A 248 8.91 -18.48 -4.15
N LEU A 249 7.80 -18.63 -3.45
CA LEU A 249 6.62 -17.77 -3.56
C LEU A 249 6.22 -17.27 -2.17
N LEU A 250 5.84 -16.00 -2.07
CA LEU A 250 5.14 -15.44 -0.92
C LEU A 250 3.71 -15.09 -1.35
N VAL A 251 2.71 -15.79 -0.82
CA VAL A 251 1.30 -15.60 -1.21
C VAL A 251 0.55 -14.97 -0.06
N PHE A 252 0.00 -13.76 -0.27
CA PHE A 252 -0.89 -13.11 0.68
C PHE A 252 -2.35 -13.50 0.40
N ALA A 253 -2.98 -14.21 1.34
CA ALA A 253 -4.36 -14.68 1.28
C ALA A 253 -5.21 -14.18 2.48
N PRO A 254 -5.40 -12.85 2.63
CA PRO A 254 -6.32 -12.30 3.64
C PRO A 254 -7.77 -12.72 3.37
N ARG A 255 -8.68 -12.45 4.31
CA ARG A 255 -10.11 -12.75 4.12
C ARG A 255 -10.69 -11.91 2.98
N GLY A 256 -11.61 -12.50 2.22
CA GLY A 256 -12.26 -11.83 1.08
C GLY A 256 -12.68 -12.82 -0.01
N ALA A 257 -13.34 -12.33 -1.05
CA ALA A 257 -13.81 -13.15 -2.17
C ALA A 257 -12.66 -13.83 -2.94
N GLU A 258 -11.47 -13.25 -2.85
CA GLU A 258 -10.25 -13.62 -3.55
C GLU A 258 -9.48 -14.74 -2.84
N GLN A 259 -9.76 -14.98 -1.55
CA GLN A 259 -9.00 -15.88 -0.69
C GLN A 259 -8.97 -17.30 -1.25
N ALA A 260 -10.14 -17.84 -1.61
CA ALA A 260 -10.24 -19.21 -2.14
C ALA A 260 -9.36 -19.43 -3.38
N GLY A 261 -9.28 -18.44 -4.28
CA GLY A 261 -8.42 -18.50 -5.46
C GLY A 261 -6.93 -18.44 -5.11
N LEU A 262 -6.55 -17.67 -4.09
CA LEU A 262 -5.18 -17.60 -3.60
C LEU A 262 -4.74 -18.90 -2.91
N LEU A 263 -5.63 -19.52 -2.11
CA LEU A 263 -5.39 -20.81 -1.47
C LEU A 263 -5.23 -21.93 -2.50
N SER A 264 -6.12 -21.97 -3.50
CA SER A 264 -6.02 -22.93 -4.61
C SER A 264 -4.71 -22.74 -5.39
N LEU A 265 -4.32 -21.49 -5.69
CA LEU A 265 -3.05 -21.23 -6.35
C LEU A 265 -1.87 -21.72 -5.50
N ALA A 266 -1.86 -21.45 -4.20
CA ALA A 266 -0.79 -21.91 -3.30
C ALA A 266 -0.67 -23.44 -3.29
N ALA A 267 -1.79 -24.16 -3.22
CA ALA A 267 -1.81 -25.62 -3.29
C ALA A 267 -1.28 -26.14 -4.62
N ASP A 268 -1.75 -25.57 -5.75
CA ASP A 268 -1.29 -25.94 -7.09
C ASP A 268 0.22 -25.72 -7.27
N MET A 269 0.75 -24.61 -6.73
CA MET A 269 2.19 -24.30 -6.84
C MET A 269 3.03 -25.24 -5.97
N ARG A 270 2.56 -25.62 -4.77
CA ARG A 270 3.22 -26.64 -3.95
C ARG A 270 3.26 -28.00 -4.65
N GLN A 271 2.17 -28.41 -5.31
CA GLN A 271 2.13 -29.66 -6.08
C GLN A 271 3.14 -29.68 -7.25
N ARG A 272 3.50 -28.50 -7.76
CA ARG A 272 4.52 -28.32 -8.81
C ARG A 272 5.95 -28.22 -8.28
N GLY A 273 6.16 -28.46 -6.98
CA GLY A 273 7.48 -28.41 -6.35
C GLY A 273 7.93 -27.01 -5.93
N ALA A 274 7.10 -25.98 -6.10
CA ALA A 274 7.47 -24.63 -5.68
C ALA A 274 7.49 -24.51 -4.15
N ARG A 275 8.38 -23.67 -3.63
CA ARG A 275 8.48 -23.39 -2.19
C ARG A 275 7.58 -22.23 -1.81
N VAL A 276 6.32 -22.54 -1.53
CA VAL A 276 5.29 -21.56 -1.20
C VAL A 276 5.30 -21.24 0.29
N LEU A 277 5.41 -19.95 0.63
CA LEU A 277 5.09 -19.36 1.91
C LEU A 277 3.69 -18.72 1.82
N LEU A 278 2.69 -19.38 2.38
CA LEU A 278 1.30 -18.92 2.39
C LEU A 278 1.02 -18.12 3.67
N ALA A 279 0.77 -16.82 3.51
CA ALA A 279 0.27 -15.94 4.56
C ALA A 279 -1.26 -15.91 4.55
N ALA A 280 -1.89 -16.47 5.59
CA ALA A 280 -3.35 -16.56 5.71
C ALA A 280 -3.80 -16.49 7.18
N PRO A 281 -5.09 -16.23 7.46
CA PRO A 281 -5.59 -16.21 8.84
C PRO A 281 -5.48 -17.56 9.56
N ASP A 282 -5.62 -17.53 10.88
CA ASP A 282 -5.40 -18.65 11.79
C ASP A 282 -6.33 -19.87 11.58
N ASP A 283 -7.47 -19.68 10.94
CA ASP A 283 -8.42 -20.73 10.57
C ASP A 283 -8.04 -21.50 9.28
N ILE A 284 -7.03 -21.03 8.54
CA ILE A 284 -6.51 -21.72 7.36
C ILE A 284 -5.39 -22.70 7.77
N ALA A 285 -5.68 -24.00 7.71
CA ALA A 285 -4.77 -25.04 8.17
C ALA A 285 -3.46 -25.12 7.37
N GLU A 286 -3.50 -24.85 6.06
CA GLU A 286 -2.37 -24.98 5.14
C GLU A 286 -1.44 -23.75 5.12
N ARG A 287 -1.65 -22.78 6.01
CA ARG A 287 -0.83 -21.56 6.10
C ARG A 287 0.56 -21.86 6.65
N ASP A 288 1.55 -21.10 6.20
CA ASP A 288 2.90 -21.06 6.81
C ASP A 288 3.06 -19.85 7.73
N LEU A 289 2.37 -18.75 7.39
CA LEU A 289 2.48 -17.46 8.06
C LEU A 289 1.08 -17.01 8.51
N THR A 290 0.94 -16.63 9.77
CA THR A 290 -0.36 -16.21 10.31
C THR A 290 -0.59 -14.73 10.03
N LEU A 291 -1.76 -14.40 9.46
CA LEU A 291 -2.26 -13.05 9.30
C LEU A 291 -3.25 -12.71 10.43
N SER A 292 -3.04 -11.55 11.07
CA SER A 292 -4.05 -10.98 11.96
C SER A 292 -5.30 -10.54 11.18
N ARG A 293 -6.43 -10.50 11.88
CA ARG A 293 -7.73 -10.16 11.32
C ARG A 293 -8.20 -8.85 11.94
N ALA A 294 -8.59 -7.89 11.10
CA ALA A 294 -9.28 -6.69 11.57
C ALA A 294 -10.76 -7.00 11.84
N GLU A 295 -11.50 -6.07 12.44
CA GLU A 295 -12.96 -6.20 12.52
C GLU A 295 -13.61 -6.24 11.12
N HIS A 296 -13.09 -5.45 10.18
CA HIS A 296 -13.57 -5.39 8.80
C HIS A 296 -12.51 -5.92 7.80
N PRO A 297 -12.83 -6.92 6.94
CA PRO A 297 -11.85 -7.56 6.04
C PRO A 297 -11.11 -6.62 5.09
N THR A 298 -11.71 -5.48 4.70
CA THR A 298 -11.04 -4.42 3.92
C THR A 298 -9.74 -3.92 4.54
N LEU A 299 -9.58 -4.03 5.87
CA LEU A 299 -8.39 -3.60 6.59
C LEU A 299 -7.34 -4.71 6.78
N ASP A 300 -7.68 -5.99 6.52
CA ASP A 300 -6.74 -7.12 6.63
C ASP A 300 -5.44 -6.91 5.82
N PRO A 301 -5.45 -6.32 4.60
CA PRO A 301 -4.22 -6.01 3.87
C PRO A 301 -3.25 -5.09 4.64
N ILE A 302 -3.77 -4.17 5.46
CA ILE A 302 -2.94 -3.27 6.29
C ILE A 302 -2.22 -4.09 7.38
N LEU A 303 -2.91 -5.06 7.98
CA LEU A 303 -2.31 -5.95 8.97
C LEU A 303 -1.28 -6.89 8.34
N ALA A 304 -1.55 -7.36 7.12
CA ALA A 304 -0.62 -8.21 6.38
C ALA A 304 0.72 -7.52 6.11
N ILE A 305 0.70 -6.24 5.68
CA ILE A 305 1.96 -5.51 5.45
C ILE A 305 2.70 -5.21 6.76
N GLN A 306 1.98 -4.99 7.87
CA GLN A 306 2.59 -4.78 9.18
C GLN A 306 3.43 -5.99 9.60
N SER A 307 2.89 -7.21 9.53
CA SER A 307 3.64 -8.44 9.83
C SER A 307 4.82 -8.64 8.88
N PHE A 308 4.59 -8.36 7.58
CA PHE A 308 5.65 -8.44 6.57
C PHE A 308 6.82 -7.49 6.87
N TYR A 309 6.59 -6.25 7.30
CA TYR A 309 7.69 -5.31 7.58
C TYR A 309 8.61 -5.79 8.70
N ILE A 310 8.06 -6.42 9.74
CA ILE A 310 8.86 -7.00 10.83
C ILE A 310 9.75 -8.13 10.29
N MET A 311 9.17 -9.01 9.47
CA MET A 311 9.90 -10.08 8.80
C MET A 311 10.98 -9.53 7.86
N ALA A 312 10.67 -8.53 7.03
CA ALA A 312 11.58 -7.96 6.05
C ALA A 312 12.80 -7.28 6.70
N ALA A 313 12.61 -6.61 7.85
CA ALA A 313 13.71 -6.06 8.63
C ALA A 313 14.62 -7.18 9.17
N GLY A 314 14.05 -8.26 9.71
CA GLY A 314 14.80 -9.43 10.15
C GLY A 314 15.54 -10.15 9.03
N LEU A 315 14.92 -10.26 7.84
CA LEU A 315 15.52 -10.87 6.65
C LEU A 315 16.72 -10.06 6.14
N ALA A 316 16.63 -8.73 6.11
CA ALA A 316 17.74 -7.86 5.74
C ALA A 316 18.96 -8.11 6.65
N VAL A 317 18.74 -8.12 7.97
CA VAL A 317 19.79 -8.41 8.96
C VAL A 317 20.36 -9.81 8.79
N ALA A 318 19.51 -10.83 8.59
CA ALA A 318 19.94 -12.21 8.36
C ALA A 318 20.78 -12.37 7.08
N ARG A 319 20.66 -11.45 6.13
CA ARG A 319 21.47 -11.36 4.90
C ARG A 319 22.66 -10.41 5.01
N GLY A 320 22.93 -9.86 6.20
CA GLY A 320 24.04 -8.92 6.43
C GLY A 320 23.82 -7.55 5.78
N MET A 321 22.58 -7.14 5.59
CA MET A 321 22.21 -5.84 4.99
C MET A 321 21.64 -4.89 6.05
N ASP A 322 21.80 -3.59 5.80
CA ASP A 322 21.21 -2.52 6.61
C ASP A 322 19.86 -2.09 6.01
N PRO A 323 18.72 -2.40 6.66
CA PRO A 323 17.40 -2.02 6.16
C PRO A 323 17.13 -0.52 6.23
N ASP A 324 17.88 0.26 7.03
CA ASP A 324 17.75 1.71 7.12
C ASP A 324 18.46 2.44 5.98
N GLN A 325 19.56 1.86 5.48
CA GLN A 325 20.38 2.43 4.41
C GLN A 325 20.64 1.43 3.26
N PRO A 326 19.61 1.11 2.47
CA PRO A 326 19.76 0.38 1.21
C PRO A 326 20.83 0.96 0.29
N ARG A 327 21.60 0.09 -0.38
CA ARG A 327 22.60 0.51 -1.35
C ARG A 327 21.94 1.25 -2.53
N HIS A 328 22.55 2.35 -2.95
CA HIS A 328 22.15 3.15 -4.13
C HIS A 328 20.77 3.81 -4.08
N LEU A 329 20.13 3.89 -2.91
CA LEU A 329 18.83 4.57 -2.76
C LEU A 329 18.96 5.82 -1.89
N SER A 330 18.22 6.85 -2.28
CA SER A 330 18.06 8.08 -1.51
C SER A 330 16.60 8.26 -1.14
N LYS A 331 16.33 8.70 0.08
CA LYS A 331 14.99 8.86 0.64
C LYS A 331 14.06 9.81 -0.14
N VAL A 332 14.59 10.87 -0.74
CA VAL A 332 13.83 11.78 -1.61
C VAL A 332 14.40 11.72 -3.01
N THR A 333 13.73 10.97 -3.89
CA THR A 333 14.08 10.95 -5.31
C THR A 333 13.60 12.23 -5.98
N ARG A 334 14.53 13.12 -6.31
CA ARG A 334 14.27 14.26 -7.19
C ARG A 334 14.48 13.81 -8.63
N THR A 335 13.40 13.64 -9.38
CA THR A 335 13.45 13.49 -10.84
C THR A 335 13.59 14.89 -11.46
N HIS A 336 14.46 15.01 -12.46
CA HIS A 336 14.73 16.24 -13.21
C HIS A 336 14.09 16.16 -14.59
#